data_AF-A0A7W9E7Z9-F1
#
_entry.id   AF-A0A7W9E7Z9-F1
#
_cell.length_a   1.000
_cell.length_b   1.000
_cell.length_c   1.000
_cell.angle_alpha   90.00
_cell.angle_beta   90.00
_cell.angle_gamma   90.00
#
_symmetry.space_group_name_H-M   'P 1'
#
loop_
_entity.id
_entity.type
_entity.pdbx_description
1 polymer ?
#
loop_
_entity_poly.entity_id
_entity_poly.type
_entity_poly.pdbx_seq_one_letter_code
_entity_poly.pdbx_strand_id
1 'polypeptide(L)'
;MKAVAGALIAALAAGPVLAQQPEAWTAQTADDLTLAYAVFPEGIAVIARCQAGTPELLIQGLQIRMPTIEVAARFGDGRVHWGAWMPSENGRYLIAERPTQLMRGFVNTRTAMLQFGEGDGAVQFTVTPPADTSGMEGVLTACGQPLFHERDEAEPLRLSAGGDDFLREGRVIIPPRAARDRVSGWAYVTCMTAEGGRLTDCEAEAESPAGYGYGEASVRSLEESRIRGEVPPGRLVSIRLTTMVE
;
A
#
# COMPACT_ATOMS: atom_id res chain seq x y z
N MET A 1 -70.31 11.71 19.73
CA MET A 1 -69.48 12.30 20.81
C MET A 1 -68.27 11.41 21.03
N LYS A 2 -67.08 12.01 20.79
CA LYS A 2 -65.72 11.66 21.23
C LYS A 2 -65.17 10.24 20.97
N ALA A 3 -64.38 10.16 19.90
CA ALA A 3 -63.29 9.23 19.72
C ALA A 3 -62.15 9.51 20.72
N VAL A 4 -61.45 8.48 21.18
CA VAL A 4 -60.16 8.59 21.85
C VAL A 4 -59.16 7.71 21.10
N ALA A 5 -58.34 8.36 20.29
CA ALA A 5 -57.17 7.79 19.64
C ALA A 5 -56.05 7.70 20.69
N GLY A 6 -55.60 6.49 21.00
CA GLY A 6 -54.40 6.27 21.80
C GLY A 6 -53.16 6.47 20.93
N ALA A 7 -52.45 7.56 21.17
CA ALA A 7 -51.16 7.82 20.54
C ALA A 7 -50.09 6.88 21.12
N LEU A 8 -49.64 5.92 20.31
CA LEU A 8 -48.46 5.12 20.59
C LEU A 8 -47.23 5.99 20.31
N ILE A 9 -46.66 6.61 21.34
CA ILE A 9 -45.37 7.29 21.24
C ILE A 9 -44.30 6.20 21.21
N ALA A 10 -43.82 5.87 20.02
CA ALA A 10 -42.61 5.07 19.86
C ALA A 10 -41.41 5.92 20.33
N ALA A 11 -40.88 5.59 21.50
CA ALA A 11 -39.62 6.15 21.98
C ALA A 11 -38.50 5.65 21.07
N LEU A 12 -38.02 6.51 20.17
CA LEU A 12 -36.73 6.34 19.50
C LEU A 12 -35.66 6.44 20.58
N ALA A 13 -35.20 5.28 21.08
CA ALA A 13 -33.98 5.22 21.87
C ALA A 13 -32.81 5.62 20.95
N ALA A 14 -32.37 6.88 21.06
CA ALA A 14 -31.08 7.29 20.54
C ALA A 14 -30.00 6.64 21.42
N GLY A 15 -29.71 5.37 21.15
CA GLY A 15 -28.51 4.73 21.68
C GLY A 15 -27.27 5.44 21.13
N PRO A 16 -26.15 5.47 21.88
CA PRO A 16 -24.90 5.93 21.32
C PRO A 16 -24.62 5.10 20.07
N VAL A 17 -24.39 5.77 18.93
CA VAL A 17 -23.80 5.13 17.77
C VAL A 17 -22.40 4.73 18.20
N LEU A 18 -22.26 3.53 18.78
CA LEU A 18 -20.98 2.84 18.80
C LEU A 18 -20.52 2.85 17.35
N ALA A 19 -19.31 3.32 17.08
CA ALA A 19 -18.73 3.22 15.75
C ALA A 19 -18.77 1.75 15.34
N GLN A 20 -19.74 1.40 14.49
CA GLN A 20 -19.96 0.04 14.07
C GLN A 20 -18.84 -0.33 13.11
N GLN A 21 -18.35 -1.57 13.23
CA GLN A 21 -17.39 -2.10 12.27
C GLN A 21 -18.03 -2.06 10.87
N PRO A 22 -17.32 -1.59 9.85
CA PRO A 22 -17.89 -1.50 8.51
C PRO A 22 -18.16 -2.91 7.95
N GLU A 23 -19.41 -3.18 7.57
CA GLU A 23 -19.81 -4.48 7.01
C GLU A 23 -19.39 -4.64 5.54
N ALA A 24 -19.36 -3.52 4.79
CA ALA A 24 -19.00 -3.46 3.38
C ALA A 24 -18.08 -2.27 3.05
N TRP A 25 -17.29 -2.40 1.99
CA TRP A 25 -16.59 -1.26 1.38
C TRP A 25 -17.59 -0.38 0.63
N THR A 26 -17.65 0.91 0.95
CA THR A 26 -18.45 1.86 0.18
C THR A 26 -17.74 2.14 -1.15
N ALA A 27 -18.33 1.72 -2.26
CA ALA A 27 -17.77 1.88 -3.59
C ALA A 27 -18.45 3.02 -4.38
N GLN A 28 -17.67 3.75 -5.17
CA GLN A 28 -18.14 4.76 -6.09
C GLN A 28 -17.31 4.73 -7.38
N THR A 29 -17.97 4.99 -8.51
CA THR A 29 -17.31 5.13 -9.81
C THR A 29 -17.79 6.40 -10.47
N ALA A 30 -16.85 7.22 -10.97
CA ALA A 30 -17.12 8.43 -11.74
C ALA A 30 -15.98 8.63 -12.74
N ASP A 31 -16.31 8.79 -14.03
CA ASP A 31 -15.34 8.97 -15.11
C ASP A 31 -14.20 7.93 -15.11
N ASP A 32 -12.95 8.36 -14.90
CA ASP A 32 -11.74 7.52 -14.83
C ASP A 32 -11.36 7.12 -13.39
N LEU A 33 -12.23 7.40 -12.42
CA LEU A 33 -12.05 7.12 -11.00
C LEU A 33 -12.98 6.00 -10.55
N THR A 34 -12.41 4.92 -10.03
CA THR A 34 -13.10 3.93 -9.20
C THR A 34 -12.52 3.98 -7.81
N LEU A 35 -13.34 4.14 -6.78
CA LEU A 35 -12.89 4.20 -5.39
C LEU A 35 -13.72 3.30 -4.49
N ALA A 36 -13.09 2.78 -3.45
CA ALA A 36 -13.72 2.04 -2.38
C ALA A 36 -13.13 2.49 -1.04
N TYR A 37 -13.96 2.71 -0.03
CA TYR A 37 -13.47 3.09 1.29
C TYR A 37 -14.28 2.48 2.43
N ALA A 38 -13.63 2.40 3.58
CA ALA A 38 -14.24 2.02 4.84
C ALA A 38 -13.69 2.91 5.95
N VAL A 39 -14.56 3.32 6.87
CA VAL A 39 -14.20 4.11 8.06
C VAL A 39 -14.24 3.18 9.25
N PHE A 40 -13.13 3.06 9.95
CA PHE A 40 -12.97 2.13 11.05
C PHE A 40 -13.11 2.82 12.41
N PRO A 41 -13.56 2.12 13.47
CA PRO A 41 -13.72 2.68 14.81
C PRO A 41 -12.44 3.25 15.43
N GLU A 42 -11.27 2.83 14.96
CA GLU A 42 -9.97 3.34 15.35
C GLU A 42 -9.73 4.79 14.88
N GLY A 43 -10.69 5.41 14.19
CA GLY A 43 -10.65 6.81 13.76
C GLY A 43 -9.93 7.02 12.43
N ILE A 44 -9.63 5.93 11.71
CA ILE A 44 -9.00 5.97 10.40
C ILE A 44 -9.97 5.57 9.29
N ALA A 45 -9.78 6.16 8.12
CA ALA A 45 -10.43 5.69 6.89
C ALA A 45 -9.37 5.08 5.97
N VAL A 46 -9.62 3.87 5.47
CA VAL A 46 -8.83 3.26 4.39
C VAL A 46 -9.58 3.52 3.09
N ILE A 47 -8.88 4.11 2.13
CA ILE A 47 -9.44 4.53 0.84
C ILE A 47 -8.57 3.91 -0.24
N ALA A 48 -9.12 3.01 -1.03
CA ALA A 48 -8.50 2.50 -2.24
C ALA A 48 -9.11 3.21 -3.44
N ARG A 49 -8.29 3.63 -4.39
CA ARG A 49 -8.77 4.15 -5.66
C ARG A 49 -7.91 3.70 -6.83
N CYS A 50 -8.55 3.65 -7.98
CA CYS A 50 -7.93 3.54 -9.28
C CYS A 50 -8.29 4.80 -10.06
N GLN A 51 -7.31 5.62 -10.43
CA GLN A 51 -7.52 6.82 -11.23
C GLN A 51 -6.65 6.76 -12.47
N ALA A 52 -7.26 6.79 -13.65
CA ALA A 52 -6.56 6.68 -14.93
C ALA A 52 -5.58 5.49 -14.99
N GLY A 53 -5.98 4.34 -14.42
CA GLY A 53 -5.15 3.12 -14.35
C GLY A 53 -4.05 3.14 -13.29
N THR A 54 -3.95 4.20 -12.49
CA THR A 54 -2.98 4.30 -11.38
C THR A 54 -3.65 3.90 -10.06
N PRO A 55 -3.21 2.80 -9.41
CA PRO A 55 -3.73 2.41 -8.11
C PRO A 55 -3.14 3.28 -7.00
N GLU A 56 -3.97 3.68 -6.04
CA GLU A 56 -3.55 4.40 -4.84
C GLU A 56 -4.30 3.88 -3.62
N LEU A 57 -3.56 3.67 -2.53
CA LEU A 57 -4.12 3.34 -1.22
C LEU A 57 -3.79 4.49 -0.27
N LEU A 58 -4.83 5.08 0.30
CA LEU A 58 -4.73 6.22 1.19
C LEU A 58 -5.28 5.87 2.57
N ILE A 59 -4.65 6.45 3.59
CA ILE A 59 -5.17 6.46 4.96
C ILE A 59 -5.42 7.90 5.37
N GLN A 60 -6.64 8.16 5.83
CA GLN A 60 -7.03 9.41 6.45
C GLN A 60 -7.22 9.20 7.96
N GLY A 61 -7.00 10.25 8.75
CA GLY A 61 -7.18 10.23 10.22
C GLY A 61 -5.87 10.17 10.99
N LEU A 62 -4.74 10.02 10.29
CA LEU A 62 -3.40 10.10 10.86
C LEU A 62 -2.75 11.44 10.54
N GLN A 63 -2.04 12.00 11.51
CA GLN A 63 -1.32 13.27 11.37
C GLN A 63 0.15 13.01 11.71
N ILE A 64 0.92 12.60 10.70
CA ILE A 64 2.35 12.29 10.84
C ILE A 64 3.14 13.34 10.04
N ARG A 65 4.22 13.87 10.64
CA ARG A 65 5.00 15.01 10.10
C ARG A 65 6.29 14.59 9.38
N MET A 66 6.57 13.30 9.26
CA MET A 66 7.78 12.80 8.60
C MET A 66 7.58 12.74 7.08
N PRO A 67 8.63 13.04 6.29
CA PRO A 67 8.53 13.07 4.82
C PRO A 67 8.30 11.68 4.20
N THR A 68 8.82 10.64 4.85
CA THR A 68 8.56 9.25 4.52
C THR A 68 8.34 8.49 5.83
N ILE A 69 7.34 7.62 5.84
CA ILE A 69 6.96 6.83 7.01
C ILE A 69 7.04 5.38 6.60
N GLU A 70 7.86 4.62 7.31
CA GLU A 70 7.88 3.19 7.10
C GLU A 70 6.72 2.54 7.84
N VAL A 71 6.05 1.62 7.15
CA VAL A 71 4.90 0.90 7.69
C VAL A 71 5.13 -0.60 7.59
N ALA A 72 4.99 -1.27 8.72
CA ALA A 72 4.85 -2.72 8.78
C ALA A 72 3.37 -3.09 8.72
N ALA A 73 2.94 -3.68 7.61
CA ALA A 73 1.61 -4.24 7.45
C ALA A 73 1.64 -5.75 7.71
N ARG A 74 0.70 -6.24 8.52
CA ARG A 74 0.48 -7.67 8.76
C ARG A 74 -0.95 -8.01 8.41
N PHE A 75 -1.13 -9.00 7.54
CA PHE A 75 -2.42 -9.50 7.13
C PHE A 75 -2.51 -10.98 7.49
N GLY A 76 -3.69 -11.46 7.88
CA GLY A 76 -4.01 -12.89 8.00
C GLY A 76 -2.91 -13.77 8.61
N ASP A 77 -2.10 -14.39 7.75
CA ASP A 77 -0.98 -15.30 8.07
C ASP A 77 0.11 -14.71 8.98
N GLY A 78 0.09 -13.40 9.22
CA GLY A 78 0.99 -12.69 10.13
C GLY A 78 2.33 -12.29 9.52
N ARG A 79 2.58 -12.55 8.23
CA ARG A 79 3.76 -12.07 7.51
C ARG A 79 3.79 -10.55 7.48
N VAL A 80 5.00 -10.00 7.62
CA VAL A 80 5.21 -8.56 7.71
C VAL A 80 5.61 -8.01 6.35
N HIS A 81 4.72 -7.24 5.75
CA HIS A 81 4.95 -6.50 4.53
C HIS A 81 5.39 -5.09 4.87
N TRP A 82 6.65 -4.79 4.59
CA TRP A 82 7.22 -3.46 4.79
C TRP A 82 7.01 -2.61 3.53
N GLY A 83 6.64 -1.35 3.74
CA GLY A 83 6.50 -0.39 2.65
C GLY A 83 6.60 1.05 3.13
N ALA A 84 7.13 1.90 2.27
CA ALA A 84 7.12 3.33 2.52
C ALA A 84 5.75 3.94 2.22
N TRP A 85 5.39 4.92 3.02
CA TRP A 85 4.23 5.77 2.87
C TRP A 85 4.66 7.23 2.89
N MET A 86 4.00 8.06 2.09
CA MET A 86 4.27 9.49 2.03
C MET A 86 3.05 10.29 2.48
N PRO A 87 3.22 11.38 3.24
CA PRO A 87 2.13 12.31 3.47
C PRO A 87 1.78 13.02 2.16
N SER A 88 0.48 13.19 1.91
CA SER A 88 -0.01 14.12 0.87
C SER A 88 0.45 15.55 1.14
N GLU A 89 0.49 16.40 0.11
CA GLU A 89 0.94 17.80 0.22
C GLU A 89 0.20 18.60 1.31
N ASN A 90 -1.09 18.33 1.51
CA ASN A 90 -1.91 18.99 2.53
C ASN A 90 -1.90 18.28 3.89
N GLY A 91 -1.14 17.19 4.03
CA GLY A 91 -1.01 16.42 5.27
C GLY A 91 -2.26 15.66 5.72
N ARG A 92 -3.32 15.57 4.90
CA ARG A 92 -4.58 14.89 5.29
C ARG A 92 -4.54 13.38 5.08
N TYR A 93 -3.74 12.92 4.11
CA TYR A 93 -3.62 11.52 3.75
C TYR A 93 -2.18 11.04 3.91
N LEU A 94 -2.03 9.78 4.31
CA LEU A 94 -0.84 8.99 4.02
C LEU A 94 -1.12 8.15 2.78
N ILE A 95 -0.18 8.09 1.87
CA ILE A 95 -0.30 7.41 0.58
C ILE A 95 0.74 6.29 0.55
N ALA A 96 0.29 5.06 0.35
CA ALA A 96 1.18 3.92 0.22
C ALA A 96 1.92 3.98 -1.12
N GLU A 97 3.25 3.81 -1.09
CA GLU A 97 4.03 3.74 -2.33
C GLU A 97 3.90 2.38 -3.04
N ARG A 98 3.42 1.34 -2.34
CA ARG A 98 3.10 0.00 -2.89
C ARG A 98 1.65 -0.37 -2.60
N PRO A 99 0.68 0.25 -3.30
CA PRO A 99 -0.72 0.17 -2.91
C PRO A 99 -1.37 -1.20 -3.20
N THR A 100 -1.00 -1.85 -4.30
CA THR A 100 -1.72 -3.04 -4.82
C THR A 100 -1.56 -4.28 -3.94
N GLN A 101 -0.35 -4.55 -3.42
CA GLN A 101 -0.12 -5.61 -2.43
C GLN A 101 -0.98 -5.40 -1.17
N LEU A 102 -1.04 -4.17 -0.67
CA LEU A 102 -1.81 -3.85 0.52
C LEU A 102 -3.33 -3.99 0.27
N MET A 103 -3.82 -3.51 -0.87
CA MET A 103 -5.21 -3.71 -1.29
C MET A 103 -5.60 -5.19 -1.34
N ARG A 104 -4.74 -6.06 -1.92
CA ARG A 104 -4.98 -7.51 -1.92
C ARG A 104 -4.96 -8.10 -0.51
N GLY A 105 -4.10 -7.59 0.38
CA GLY A 105 -4.16 -7.95 1.80
C GLY A 105 -5.52 -7.65 2.45
N PHE A 106 -6.13 -6.51 2.12
CA PHE A 106 -7.48 -6.15 2.59
C PHE A 106 -8.60 -6.99 1.96
N VAL A 107 -8.44 -7.46 0.73
CA VAL A 107 -9.39 -8.38 0.07
C VAL A 107 -9.31 -9.77 0.69
N ASN A 108 -8.10 -10.30 0.84
CA ASN A 108 -7.88 -11.71 1.11
C ASN A 108 -7.87 -12.07 2.60
N THR A 109 -7.97 -11.08 3.51
CA THR A 109 -7.86 -11.32 4.95
C THR A 109 -8.91 -10.58 5.77
N ARG A 110 -9.15 -11.07 6.98
CA ARG A 110 -10.12 -10.52 7.96
C ARG A 110 -9.46 -9.74 9.09
N THR A 111 -8.13 -9.64 9.07
CA THR A 111 -7.38 -8.92 10.10
C THR A 111 -6.19 -8.26 9.42
N ALA A 112 -6.10 -6.94 9.57
CA ALA A 112 -4.99 -6.15 9.08
C ALA A 112 -4.44 -5.31 10.23
N MET A 113 -3.14 -5.41 10.46
CA MET A 113 -2.43 -4.61 11.46
C MET A 113 -1.39 -3.75 10.76
N LEU A 114 -1.52 -2.44 10.90
CA LEU A 114 -0.64 -1.45 10.32
C LEU A 114 0.13 -0.75 11.44
N GLN A 115 1.44 -0.90 11.45
CA GLN A 115 2.33 -0.23 12.39
C GLN A 115 3.11 0.85 11.66
N PHE A 116 2.85 2.11 11.99
CA PHE A 116 3.49 3.29 11.43
C PHE A 116 4.67 3.69 12.30
N GLY A 117 5.87 3.68 11.74
CA GLY A 117 7.11 3.94 12.48
C GLY A 117 7.58 2.76 13.34
N GLU A 118 8.70 2.98 14.01
CA GLU A 118 9.38 1.99 14.86
C GLU A 118 9.63 2.54 16.28
N GLY A 119 9.83 1.65 17.25
CA GLY A 119 10.12 1.99 18.65
C GLY A 119 8.97 2.66 19.39
N ASP A 120 9.30 3.46 20.40
CA ASP A 120 8.33 4.08 21.33
C ASP A 120 7.40 5.11 20.67
N GLY A 121 7.74 5.58 19.48
CA GLY A 121 6.91 6.49 18.68
C GLY A 121 6.02 5.79 17.66
N ALA A 122 6.08 4.46 17.56
CA ALA A 122 5.29 3.71 16.60
C ALA A 122 3.80 3.74 16.97
N VAL A 123 2.95 3.99 15.98
CA VAL A 123 1.50 3.95 16.15
C VAL A 123 0.95 2.72 15.42
N GLN A 124 0.20 1.89 16.14
CA GLN A 124 -0.36 0.66 15.58
C GLN A 124 -1.88 0.76 15.47
N PHE A 125 -2.40 0.36 14.32
CA PHE A 125 -3.83 0.21 14.05
C PHE A 125 -4.13 -1.22 13.67
N THR A 126 -5.07 -1.84 14.37
CA THR A 126 -5.60 -3.14 13.99
C THR A 126 -7.02 -2.92 13.49
N VAL A 127 -7.28 -3.27 12.25
CA VAL A 127 -8.59 -3.16 11.63
C VAL A 127 -9.10 -4.54 11.21
N THR A 128 -10.42 -4.68 11.20
CA THR A 128 -11.11 -5.84 10.65
C THR A 128 -11.71 -5.43 9.30
N PRO A 129 -11.09 -5.78 8.16
CA PRO A 129 -11.61 -5.40 6.85
C PRO A 129 -13.08 -5.84 6.68
N PRO A 130 -13.91 -5.11 5.92
CA PRO A 130 -15.27 -5.52 5.57
C PRO A 130 -15.36 -6.92 4.95
N ALA A 131 -16.46 -7.65 5.20
CA ALA A 131 -16.65 -9.02 4.70
C ALA A 131 -17.06 -9.06 3.24
N ASP A 132 -17.85 -8.07 2.84
CA ASP A 132 -18.10 -7.80 1.43
C ASP A 132 -16.88 -7.08 0.85
N THR A 133 -16.11 -7.81 0.04
CA THR A 133 -14.87 -7.36 -0.61
C THR A 133 -15.12 -6.69 -1.97
N SER A 134 -16.35 -6.71 -2.48
CA SER A 134 -16.67 -6.33 -3.87
C SER A 134 -16.20 -4.94 -4.25
N GLY A 135 -16.27 -3.97 -3.33
CA GLY A 135 -15.76 -2.62 -3.55
C GLY A 135 -14.25 -2.57 -3.79
N MET A 136 -13.46 -3.24 -2.93
CA MET A 136 -12.00 -3.28 -3.06
C MET A 136 -11.56 -4.11 -4.28
N GLU A 137 -12.24 -5.22 -4.56
CA GLU A 137 -12.01 -6.03 -5.76
C GLU A 137 -12.31 -5.24 -7.05
N GLY A 138 -13.36 -4.42 -7.02
CA GLY A 138 -13.71 -3.51 -8.12
C GLY A 138 -12.60 -2.50 -8.41
N VAL A 139 -11.96 -1.94 -7.38
CA VAL A 139 -10.82 -1.02 -7.54
C VAL A 139 -9.62 -1.72 -8.17
N LEU A 140 -9.25 -2.91 -7.67
CA LEU A 140 -8.13 -3.69 -8.23
C LEU A 140 -8.40 -4.04 -9.71
N THR A 141 -9.61 -4.52 -10.01
CA THR A 141 -10.02 -4.89 -11.37
C THR A 141 -10.00 -3.69 -12.32
N ALA A 142 -10.50 -2.53 -11.88
CA ALA A 142 -10.47 -1.29 -12.66
C ALA A 142 -9.03 -0.86 -13.02
N CYS A 143 -8.05 -1.20 -12.18
CA CYS A 143 -6.64 -0.93 -12.39
C CYS A 143 -5.88 -2.07 -13.08
N GLY A 144 -6.58 -3.08 -13.59
CA GLY A 144 -5.99 -4.25 -14.23
C GLY A 144 -5.12 -5.10 -13.29
N GLN A 145 -5.31 -4.95 -11.98
CA GLN A 145 -4.57 -5.70 -10.97
C GLN A 145 -5.27 -7.02 -10.66
N PRO A 146 -4.53 -8.13 -10.54
CA PRO A 146 -5.13 -9.38 -10.12
C PRO A 146 -5.56 -9.29 -8.65
N LEU A 147 -6.53 -10.13 -8.25
CA LEU A 147 -6.97 -10.22 -6.85
C LEU A 147 -6.01 -11.05 -5.97
N PHE A 148 -5.18 -11.86 -6.61
CA PHE A 148 -4.14 -12.68 -6.00
C PHE A 148 -2.84 -12.53 -6.80
N HIS A 149 -1.71 -12.47 -6.11
CA HIS A 149 -0.40 -12.43 -6.74
C HIS A 149 0.55 -13.37 -6.01
N GLU A 150 1.26 -14.23 -6.73
CA GLU A 150 2.13 -15.24 -6.12
C GLU A 150 3.25 -14.63 -5.26
N ARG A 151 3.72 -13.42 -5.60
CA ARG A 151 4.69 -12.67 -4.79
C ARG A 151 4.16 -12.30 -3.41
N ASP A 152 2.85 -12.14 -3.21
CA ASP A 152 2.32 -11.85 -1.87
C ASP A 152 2.47 -13.04 -0.93
N GLU A 153 2.58 -14.25 -1.48
CA GLU A 153 2.83 -15.49 -0.75
C GLU A 153 4.32 -15.78 -0.55
N ALA A 154 5.22 -14.96 -1.10
CA ALA A 154 6.65 -15.15 -0.93
C ALA A 154 7.12 -14.59 0.42
N GLU A 155 8.03 -15.31 1.08
CA GLU A 155 8.55 -14.91 2.38
C GLU A 155 9.43 -13.64 2.25
N PRO A 156 9.07 -12.52 2.89
CA PRO A 156 9.77 -11.25 2.71
C PRO A 156 11.15 -11.29 3.35
N LEU A 157 12.17 -10.78 2.65
CA LEU A 157 13.47 -10.45 3.20
C LEU A 157 13.62 -8.93 3.26
N ARG A 158 13.71 -8.39 4.48
CA ARG A 158 13.90 -6.96 4.74
C ARG A 158 15.38 -6.61 4.58
N LEU A 159 15.66 -5.68 3.67
CA LEU A 159 16.96 -5.01 3.60
C LEU A 159 17.03 -3.90 4.67
N SER A 160 18.23 -3.65 5.15
CA SER A 160 18.63 -2.53 5.98
C SER A 160 18.51 -1.22 5.19
N ALA A 161 18.01 -0.17 5.84
CA ALA A 161 17.80 1.13 5.20
C ALA A 161 19.10 1.87 4.82
N GLY A 162 20.28 1.32 5.14
CA GLY A 162 21.60 1.95 4.99
C GLY A 162 22.41 1.55 3.76
N GLY A 163 21.89 0.67 2.89
CA GLY A 163 22.59 0.20 1.68
C GLY A 163 23.76 -0.76 1.94
N ASP A 164 24.04 -1.08 3.21
CA ASP A 164 25.05 -2.03 3.64
C ASP A 164 24.69 -3.50 3.37
N ASP A 165 23.51 -3.77 2.82
CA ASP A 165 23.15 -5.11 2.35
C ASP A 165 23.70 -5.42 0.95
N PHE A 166 24.09 -4.43 0.14
CA PHE A 166 24.58 -4.73 -1.22
C PHE A 166 26.08 -5.03 -1.23
N LEU A 167 26.44 -6.22 -1.70
CA LEU A 167 27.82 -6.54 -2.09
C LEU A 167 28.21 -5.81 -3.37
N ARG A 168 27.26 -5.69 -4.29
CA ARG A 168 27.39 -4.92 -5.52
C ARG A 168 26.06 -4.29 -5.86
N GLU A 169 26.05 -2.98 -6.00
CA GLU A 169 24.89 -2.26 -6.51
C GLU A 169 24.92 -2.23 -8.04
N GLY A 170 23.75 -2.32 -8.64
CA GLY A 170 23.55 -2.02 -10.05
C GLY A 170 23.85 -0.56 -10.36
N ARG A 171 24.11 -0.29 -11.63
CA ARG A 171 24.34 1.09 -12.07
C ARG A 171 23.03 1.88 -12.03
N VAL A 172 23.10 3.15 -11.65
CA VAL A 172 21.97 4.07 -11.79
C VAL A 172 21.67 4.26 -13.28
N ILE A 173 20.41 4.05 -13.67
CA ILE A 173 19.94 4.22 -15.05
C ILE A 173 18.89 5.33 -15.05
N ILE A 174 19.20 6.45 -15.70
CA ILE A 174 18.25 7.56 -15.86
C ILE A 174 17.36 7.29 -17.08
N PRO A 175 16.02 7.25 -16.94
CA PRO A 175 15.13 7.08 -18.08
C PRO A 175 15.29 8.22 -19.11
N PRO A 176 15.26 7.94 -20.43
CA PRO A 176 15.48 8.97 -21.45
C PRO A 176 14.49 10.14 -21.38
N ARG A 177 13.22 9.88 -21.00
CA ARG A 177 12.21 10.93 -20.82
C ARG A 177 12.55 11.81 -19.62
N ALA A 178 12.84 11.19 -18.47
CA ALA A 178 13.26 11.89 -17.26
C ALA A 178 14.50 12.76 -17.48
N ALA A 179 15.50 12.26 -18.20
CA ALA A 179 16.70 13.02 -18.55
C ALA A 179 16.39 14.26 -19.40
N ARG A 180 15.52 14.13 -20.41
CA ARG A 180 15.13 15.27 -21.27
C ARG A 180 14.34 16.31 -20.49
N ASP A 181 13.42 15.86 -19.65
CA ASP A 181 12.46 16.72 -18.95
C ASP A 181 13.04 17.27 -17.62
N ARG A 182 14.22 16.78 -17.19
CA ARG A 182 14.88 17.06 -15.90
C ARG A 182 13.97 16.79 -14.69
N VAL A 183 13.26 15.67 -14.75
CA VAL A 183 12.32 15.27 -13.70
C VAL A 183 12.92 14.11 -12.94
N SER A 184 13.28 14.31 -11.67
CA SER A 184 13.69 13.24 -10.75
C SER A 184 12.50 12.37 -10.36
N GLY A 185 12.76 11.14 -9.88
CA GLY A 185 11.69 10.24 -9.50
C GLY A 185 12.20 8.99 -8.79
N TRP A 186 11.29 8.05 -8.57
CA TRP A 186 11.58 6.80 -7.89
C TRP A 186 10.76 5.65 -8.47
N ALA A 187 11.21 4.43 -8.20
CA ALA A 187 10.41 3.23 -8.37
C ALA A 187 10.56 2.29 -7.17
N TYR A 188 9.46 1.61 -6.86
CA TYR A 188 9.46 0.46 -5.98
C TYR A 188 9.49 -0.80 -6.82
N VAL A 189 10.49 -1.63 -6.57
CA VAL A 189 10.69 -2.89 -7.27
C VAL A 189 10.71 -4.02 -6.26
N THR A 190 10.05 -5.12 -6.57
CA THR A 190 10.23 -6.38 -5.85
C THR A 190 11.11 -7.32 -6.67
N CYS A 191 11.95 -8.10 -6.01
CA CYS A 191 12.80 -9.10 -6.65
C CYS A 191 12.80 -10.39 -5.83
N MET A 192 13.02 -11.52 -6.50
CA MET A 192 13.29 -12.78 -5.84
C MET A 192 14.79 -12.96 -5.61
N THR A 193 15.18 -13.42 -4.43
CA THR A 193 16.56 -13.80 -4.15
C THR A 193 16.90 -15.12 -4.85
N ALA A 194 18.12 -15.20 -5.37
CA ALA A 194 18.69 -16.41 -5.93
C ALA A 194 20.09 -16.67 -5.36
N GLU A 195 20.66 -17.82 -5.71
CA GLU A 195 21.96 -18.26 -5.22
C GLU A 195 23.05 -17.17 -5.37
N GLY A 196 23.89 -17.05 -4.34
CA GLY A 196 24.98 -16.07 -4.30
C GLY A 196 24.52 -14.62 -4.13
N GLY A 197 23.34 -14.41 -3.52
CA GLY A 197 22.77 -13.08 -3.27
C GLY A 197 22.29 -12.37 -4.53
N ARG A 198 22.07 -13.09 -5.63
CA ARG A 198 21.53 -12.51 -6.87
C ARG A 198 20.09 -12.06 -6.67
N LEU A 199 19.73 -10.98 -7.35
CA LEU A 199 18.34 -10.61 -7.56
C LEU A 199 17.93 -11.08 -8.95
N THR A 200 16.78 -11.74 -9.02
CA THR A 200 16.17 -12.23 -10.25
C THR A 200 14.68 -11.99 -10.19
N ASP A 201 14.02 -12.08 -11.35
CA ASP A 201 12.56 -11.99 -11.41
C ASP A 201 12.08 -10.70 -10.71
N CYS A 202 12.64 -9.59 -11.18
CA CYS A 202 12.41 -8.27 -10.63
C CYS A 202 11.23 -7.60 -11.35
N GLU A 203 10.28 -7.07 -10.59
CA GLU A 203 9.08 -6.41 -11.10
C GLU A 203 8.90 -5.03 -10.48
N ALA A 204 8.59 -4.04 -11.32
CA ALA A 204 8.23 -2.71 -10.84
C ALA A 204 6.79 -2.74 -10.32
N GLU A 205 6.62 -2.48 -9.03
CA GLU A 205 5.32 -2.42 -8.35
C GLU A 205 4.67 -1.05 -8.49
N ALA A 206 5.50 -0.01 -8.49
CA ALA A 206 5.07 1.38 -8.60
C ALA A 206 6.23 2.27 -9.05
N GLU A 207 5.90 3.38 -9.69
CA GLU A 207 6.85 4.44 -9.98
C GLU A 207 6.19 5.81 -9.81
N SER A 208 7.01 6.82 -9.50
CA SER A 208 6.57 8.21 -9.54
C SER A 208 7.67 9.11 -10.11
N PRO A 209 7.35 9.97 -11.10
CA PRO A 209 6.04 10.09 -11.73
C PRO A 209 5.73 8.90 -12.66
N ALA A 210 4.45 8.54 -12.75
CA ALA A 210 4.00 7.45 -13.60
C ALA A 210 4.29 7.73 -15.10
N GLY A 211 4.74 6.71 -15.82
CA GLY A 211 5.03 6.76 -17.25
C GLY A 211 6.35 7.45 -17.59
N TYR A 212 7.25 7.64 -16.62
CA TYR A 212 8.59 8.18 -16.86
C TYR A 212 9.64 7.09 -17.08
N GLY A 213 9.34 5.83 -16.76
CA GLY A 213 10.20 4.67 -17.01
C GLY A 213 11.21 4.38 -15.90
N TYR A 214 10.95 4.89 -14.69
CA TYR A 214 11.77 4.61 -13.50
C TYR A 214 11.67 3.15 -13.07
N GLY A 215 10.52 2.52 -13.23
CA GLY A 215 10.30 1.11 -12.94
C GLY A 215 11.22 0.22 -13.77
N GLU A 216 11.15 0.33 -15.10
CA GLU A 216 12.01 -0.44 -16.01
C GLU A 216 13.50 -0.18 -15.78
N ALA A 217 13.88 1.07 -15.51
CA ALA A 217 15.26 1.43 -15.22
C ALA A 217 15.76 0.81 -13.90
N SER A 218 14.92 0.81 -12.88
CA SER A 218 15.22 0.25 -11.56
C SER A 218 15.28 -1.27 -11.60
N VAL A 219 14.40 -1.94 -12.36
CA VAL A 219 14.46 -3.39 -12.60
C VAL A 219 15.81 -3.77 -13.20
N ARG A 220 16.23 -3.11 -14.30
CA ARG A 220 17.54 -3.38 -14.93
C ARG A 220 18.71 -3.15 -13.99
N SER A 221 18.65 -2.09 -13.18
CA SER A 221 19.68 -1.84 -12.16
C SER A 221 19.72 -2.98 -11.15
N LEU A 222 18.58 -3.40 -10.61
CA LEU A 222 18.52 -4.43 -9.57
C LEU A 222 18.90 -5.83 -10.05
N GLU A 223 18.62 -6.19 -11.30
CA GLU A 223 19.09 -7.46 -11.88
C GLU A 223 20.63 -7.53 -11.95
N GLU A 224 21.29 -6.37 -12.04
CA GLU A 224 22.74 -6.28 -11.90
C GLU A 224 23.19 -6.40 -10.44
N SER A 225 22.37 -6.07 -9.44
CA SER A 225 22.76 -6.05 -8.02
C SER A 225 23.05 -7.43 -7.42
N ARG A 226 23.80 -7.44 -6.31
CA ARG A 226 24.08 -8.59 -5.46
C ARG A 226 23.98 -8.19 -4.00
N ILE A 227 23.18 -8.92 -3.22
CA ILE A 227 23.10 -8.81 -1.76
C ILE A 227 24.31 -9.54 -1.14
N ARG A 228 24.82 -8.98 -0.05
CA ARG A 228 25.93 -9.48 0.76
C ARG A 228 25.46 -10.62 1.67
N GLY A 229 26.32 -11.61 1.85
CA GLY A 229 26.10 -12.72 2.79
C GLY A 229 25.35 -13.90 2.18
N GLU A 230 25.05 -14.89 3.03
CA GLU A 230 24.30 -16.09 2.66
C GLU A 230 22.80 -15.79 2.70
N VAL A 231 22.26 -15.37 1.57
CA VAL A 231 20.83 -15.08 1.40
C VAL A 231 20.11 -16.34 0.91
N PRO A 232 19.09 -16.85 1.63
CA PRO A 232 18.29 -17.97 1.14
C PRO A 232 17.64 -17.61 -0.21
N PRO A 233 17.64 -18.50 -1.21
CA PRO A 233 16.89 -18.27 -2.45
C PRO A 233 15.37 -18.29 -2.19
N GLY A 234 14.61 -17.68 -3.09
CA GLY A 234 13.14 -17.68 -3.04
C GLY A 234 12.53 -16.69 -2.04
N ARG A 235 13.30 -15.71 -1.56
CA ARG A 235 12.79 -14.64 -0.70
C ARG A 235 12.40 -13.43 -1.52
N LEU A 236 11.32 -12.76 -1.13
CA LEU A 236 10.89 -11.52 -1.77
C LEU A 236 11.59 -10.32 -1.12
N VAL A 237 12.33 -9.57 -1.90
CA VAL A 237 12.97 -8.33 -1.45
C VAL A 237 12.23 -7.15 -2.06
N SER A 238 11.87 -6.17 -1.24
CA SER A 238 11.24 -4.92 -1.71
C SER A 238 12.23 -3.77 -1.61
N ILE A 239 12.46 -3.06 -2.72
CA ILE A 239 13.52 -2.05 -2.82
C ILE A 239 12.94 -0.79 -3.45
N ARG A 240 13.18 0.35 -2.81
CA ARG A 240 12.84 1.67 -3.33
C ARG A 240 14.08 2.35 -3.89
N LEU A 241 14.13 2.59 -5.20
CA LEU A 241 15.23 3.30 -5.84
C LEU A 241 14.80 4.71 -6.16
N THR A 242 15.55 5.69 -5.64
CA THR A 242 15.40 7.10 -6.01
C THR A 242 16.47 7.45 -7.03
N THR A 243 16.07 8.06 -8.14
CA THR A 243 16.98 8.55 -9.17
C THR A 243 16.85 10.05 -9.27
N MET A 244 17.95 10.74 -8.94
CA MET A 244 18.07 12.18 -9.11
C MET A 244 18.55 12.49 -10.52
N VAL A 245 17.94 13.51 -11.13
CA VAL A 245 18.31 14.03 -12.44
C VAL A 245 18.72 15.48 -12.26
N GLU A 246 19.98 15.78 -12.59
CA GLU A 246 20.59 17.11 -12.53
C GLU A 246 20.41 17.89 -13.85
#